data_AF-A0A0V8DF39-F1
#
_entry.id   AF-A0A0V8DF39-F1
#
_cell.length_a   1.000
_cell.length_b   1.000
_cell.length_c   1.000
_cell.angle_alpha   90.00
_cell.angle_beta   90.00
_cell.angle_gamma   90.00
#
_symmetry.space_group_name_H-M   'P 1'
#
loop_
_entity.id
_entity.type
_entity.pdbx_description
1 polymer ?
#
loop_
_entity_poly.entity_id
_entity_poly.type
_entity_poly.pdbx_seq_one_letter_code
_entity_poly.pdbx_strand_id
1 'polypeptide(L)'
;MPYKRYGEIFKKLREQKNFSLSHFSEIGISKASLSRFELGQTMISFERLDSALQEMNVTLAEYEHFINNFSMDYKEEFLEDIILADIANDVDKLHNLYLEAMEYDSKMLAYCAKSRYEILTQMEADDVVEYLYDVG
;
A
#
# COMPACT_ATOMS: atom_id res chain seq x y z
N MET A 1 -2.59 8.53 -15.68
CA MET A 1 -3.99 8.06 -15.57
C MET A 1 -4.16 7.39 -14.22
N PRO A 2 -5.21 7.73 -13.44
CA PRO A 2 -5.36 7.28 -12.05
C PRO A 2 -5.45 5.76 -11.90
N TYR A 3 -5.84 5.05 -12.96
CA TYR A 3 -6.06 3.59 -12.94
C TYR A 3 -4.88 2.75 -13.44
N LYS A 4 -3.79 3.39 -13.84
CA LYS A 4 -2.67 2.71 -14.53
C LYS A 4 -2.06 1.61 -13.66
N ARG A 5 -1.87 1.88 -12.36
CA ARG A 5 -1.29 0.95 -11.40
C ARG A 5 -2.12 -0.32 -11.23
N TYR A 6 -3.45 -0.19 -11.10
CA TYR A 6 -4.38 -1.32 -11.01
C TYR A 6 -4.24 -2.27 -12.21
N GLY A 7 -4.34 -1.72 -13.43
CA GLY A 7 -4.23 -2.48 -14.66
C GLY A 7 -2.87 -3.18 -14.81
N GLU A 8 -1.78 -2.48 -14.54
CA GLU A 8 -0.42 -3.01 -14.69
C GLU A 8 -0.14 -4.15 -13.71
N ILE A 9 -0.58 -4.03 -12.46
CA ILE A 9 -0.42 -5.10 -11.46
C ILE A 9 -1.28 -6.30 -11.80
N PHE A 10 -2.52 -6.07 -12.25
CA PHE A 10 -3.39 -7.16 -12.69
C PHE A 10 -2.73 -7.94 -13.84
N LYS A 11 -2.18 -7.22 -14.84
CA LYS A 11 -1.45 -7.82 -15.96
C LYS A 11 -0.29 -8.70 -15.49
N LYS A 12 0.54 -8.19 -14.56
CA LYS A 12 1.68 -8.95 -14.02
C LYS A 12 1.21 -10.26 -13.37
N LEU A 13 0.18 -10.21 -12.53
CA LEU A 13 -0.38 -11.40 -11.88
C LEU A 13 -0.93 -12.40 -12.90
N ARG A 14 -1.67 -11.90 -13.90
CA ARG A 14 -2.24 -12.72 -14.98
C ARG A 14 -1.14 -13.46 -15.75
N GLU A 15 -0.08 -12.76 -16.13
CA GLU A 15 1.04 -13.33 -16.88
C GLU A 15 1.86 -14.32 -16.03
N GLN A 16 2.11 -14.00 -14.76
CA GLN A 16 2.80 -14.91 -13.82
C GLN A 16 2.03 -16.22 -13.61
N LYS A 17 0.70 -16.16 -13.58
CA LYS A 17 -0.17 -17.33 -13.45
C LYS A 17 -0.56 -17.97 -14.79
N ASN A 18 0.06 -17.53 -15.89
CA ASN A 18 -0.09 -18.09 -17.25
C ASN A 18 -1.52 -18.02 -17.80
N PHE A 19 -2.32 -17.03 -17.39
CA PHE A 19 -3.65 -16.83 -17.95
C PHE A 19 -3.61 -15.98 -19.21
N SER A 20 -4.29 -16.44 -20.26
CA SER A 20 -4.46 -15.66 -21.49
C SER A 20 -5.54 -14.58 -21.31
N LEU A 21 -5.47 -13.50 -22.09
CA LEU A 21 -6.54 -12.50 -22.11
C LEU A 21 -7.91 -13.09 -22.49
N SER A 22 -7.93 -14.14 -23.32
CA SER A 22 -9.17 -14.80 -23.77
C SER A 22 -9.85 -15.59 -22.65
N HIS A 23 -9.11 -16.07 -21.66
CA HIS A 23 -9.63 -16.87 -20.54
C HIS A 23 -10.83 -16.19 -19.85
N PHE A 24 -10.69 -14.89 -19.59
CA PHE A 24 -11.70 -14.11 -18.87
C PHE A 24 -12.96 -13.78 -19.69
N SER A 25 -13.03 -14.23 -20.95
CA SER A 25 -14.25 -14.09 -21.74
C SER A 25 -15.39 -14.95 -21.18
N GLU A 26 -15.06 -16.08 -20.54
CA GLU A 26 -16.02 -16.99 -19.91
C GLU A 26 -16.75 -16.32 -18.73
N ILE A 27 -16.09 -15.39 -18.03
CA ILE A 27 -16.67 -14.58 -16.95
C ILE A 27 -17.17 -13.20 -17.44
N GLY A 28 -17.35 -13.04 -18.76
CA GLY A 28 -17.96 -11.84 -19.34
C GLY A 28 -17.02 -10.64 -19.50
N ILE A 29 -15.70 -10.84 -19.45
CA ILE A 29 -14.70 -9.80 -19.72
C ILE A 29 -14.08 -10.03 -21.10
N SER A 30 -14.43 -9.19 -22.07
CA SER A 30 -13.86 -9.31 -23.42
C SER A 30 -12.35 -9.07 -23.41
N LYS A 31 -11.62 -9.77 -24.31
CA LYS A 31 -10.18 -9.56 -24.54
C LYS A 31 -9.81 -8.08 -24.72
N ALA A 32 -10.63 -7.33 -25.46
CA ALA A 32 -10.40 -5.91 -25.70
C ALA A 32 -10.58 -5.07 -24.42
N SER A 33 -11.64 -5.33 -23.64
CA SER A 33 -11.86 -4.66 -22.36
C SER A 33 -10.75 -4.94 -21.37
N LEU A 34 -10.31 -6.19 -21.25
CA LEU A 34 -9.24 -6.57 -20.34
C LEU A 34 -7.91 -5.92 -20.74
N SER A 35 -7.59 -5.92 -22.03
CA SER A 35 -6.39 -5.25 -22.56
C SER A 35 -6.39 -3.73 -22.27
N ARG A 36 -7.52 -3.05 -22.48
CA ARG A 36 -7.63 -1.61 -22.16
C ARG A 36 -7.50 -1.35 -20.66
N PHE A 37 -8.03 -2.24 -19.82
CA PHE A 37 -7.83 -2.16 -18.37
C PHE A 37 -6.37 -2.34 -17.98
N GLU A 38 -5.70 -3.36 -18.50
CA GLU A 38 -4.28 -3.61 -18.23
C GLU A 38 -3.35 -2.49 -18.69
N LEU A 39 -3.74 -1.75 -19.73
CA LEU A 39 -3.05 -0.55 -20.22
C LEU A 39 -3.43 0.72 -19.42
N GLY A 40 -4.31 0.62 -18.42
CA GLY A 40 -4.77 1.74 -17.60
C GLY A 40 -5.73 2.70 -18.31
N GLN A 41 -6.26 2.33 -19.48
CA GLN A 41 -7.11 3.18 -20.32
C GLN A 41 -8.56 3.22 -19.84
N THR A 42 -9.02 2.16 -19.19
CA THR A 42 -10.38 2.03 -18.66
C THR A 42 -10.36 1.28 -17.33
N MET A 43 -11.34 1.51 -16.46
CA MET A 43 -11.61 0.59 -15.34
C MET A 43 -12.58 -0.51 -15.75
N ILE A 44 -12.44 -1.67 -15.12
CA ILE A 44 -13.49 -2.70 -15.07
C ILE A 44 -14.33 -2.51 -13.80
N SER A 45 -15.54 -3.06 -13.79
CA SER A 45 -16.36 -3.05 -12.57
C SER A 45 -15.70 -3.90 -11.48
N PHE A 46 -15.97 -3.55 -10.22
CA PHE A 46 -15.47 -4.29 -9.07
C PHE A 46 -15.81 -5.79 -9.12
N GLU A 47 -17.06 -6.13 -9.44
CA GLU A 47 -17.52 -7.52 -9.57
C GLU A 47 -16.69 -8.33 -10.58
N ARG A 48 -16.32 -7.69 -11.71
CA ARG A 48 -15.51 -8.32 -12.75
C ARG A 48 -14.05 -8.45 -12.32
N LEU A 49 -13.53 -7.47 -11.61
CA LEU A 49 -12.19 -7.53 -11.03
C LEU A 49 -12.10 -8.69 -10.03
N ASP A 50 -13.03 -8.76 -9.08
CA ASP A 50 -13.07 -9.81 -8.06
C ASP A 50 -13.18 -11.21 -8.69
N SER A 51 -14.11 -11.39 -9.65
CA SER A 51 -14.24 -12.65 -10.39
C SER A 51 -12.95 -13.04 -11.13
N ALA A 52 -12.28 -12.08 -11.75
CA ALA A 52 -11.03 -12.34 -12.48
C ALA A 52 -9.86 -12.66 -11.55
N LEU A 53 -9.80 -12.05 -10.36
CA LEU A 53 -8.82 -12.39 -9.34
C LEU A 53 -9.05 -13.80 -8.78
N GLN A 54 -10.32 -14.18 -8.56
CA GLN A 54 -10.70 -15.54 -8.14
C GLN A 54 -10.28 -16.61 -9.15
N GLU A 55 -10.50 -16.39 -10.44
CA GLU A 55 -10.00 -17.29 -11.52
C GLU A 55 -8.48 -17.51 -11.43
N MET A 56 -7.75 -16.47 -11.05
CA MET A 56 -6.32 -16.50 -10.85
C MET A 56 -5.91 -17.06 -9.47
N ASN A 57 -6.83 -17.46 -8.60
CA ASN A 57 -6.56 -17.78 -7.20
C ASN A 57 -5.75 -16.65 -6.51
N VAL A 58 -6.20 -15.41 -6.66
CA VAL A 58 -5.66 -14.23 -5.98
C VAL A 58 -6.81 -13.59 -5.22
N THR A 59 -6.61 -13.28 -3.95
CA THR A 59 -7.59 -12.55 -3.14
C THR A 59 -7.52 -11.06 -3.44
N LEU A 60 -8.60 -10.32 -3.17
CA LEU A 60 -8.59 -8.87 -3.29
C LEU A 60 -7.52 -8.21 -2.40
N ALA A 61 -7.32 -8.74 -1.19
CA ALA A 61 -6.31 -8.24 -0.25
C ALA A 61 -4.89 -8.44 -0.78
N GLU A 62 -4.57 -9.61 -1.35
CA GLU A 62 -3.28 -9.83 -2.02
C GLU A 62 -3.10 -8.86 -3.18
N TYR A 63 -4.12 -8.69 -4.03
CA TYR A 63 -4.07 -7.78 -5.16
C TYR A 63 -3.85 -6.32 -4.72
N GLU A 64 -4.56 -5.86 -3.69
CA GLU A 64 -4.35 -4.55 -3.06
C GLU A 64 -2.93 -4.42 -2.53
N HIS A 65 -2.40 -5.47 -1.89
CA HIS A 65 -1.02 -5.49 -1.42
C HIS A 65 -0.01 -5.36 -2.57
N PHE A 66 -0.21 -6.06 -3.69
CA PHE A 66 0.61 -5.90 -4.89
C PHE A 66 0.46 -4.51 -5.54
N ILE A 67 -0.76 -3.95 -5.54
CA ILE A 67 -1.00 -2.56 -5.98
C ILE A 67 -0.15 -1.66 -5.13
N ASN A 68 -0.20 -1.80 -3.83
CA ASN A 68 0.55 -0.99 -2.90
C ASN A 68 2.05 -1.39 -2.86
N ASN A 69 2.58 -2.20 -3.78
CA ASN A 69 3.99 -2.61 -3.83
C ASN A 69 4.48 -3.32 -2.55
N PHE A 70 3.61 -4.11 -1.93
CA PHE A 70 3.83 -4.75 -0.63
C PHE A 70 3.97 -3.77 0.55
N SER A 71 3.69 -2.48 0.35
CA SER A 71 3.85 -1.42 1.34
C SER A 71 2.67 -0.46 1.35
N MET A 72 2.14 0.02 2.46
CA MET A 72 2.86 1.05 3.19
C MET A 72 3.46 2.19 2.35
N ASP A 73 3.16 2.44 1.06
CA ASP A 73 3.81 3.47 0.20
C ASP A 73 3.97 4.84 0.93
N TYR A 74 2.89 5.36 1.53
CA TYR A 74 2.96 6.56 2.38
C TYR A 74 3.81 6.34 3.63
N LYS A 75 3.65 5.23 4.35
CA LYS A 75 4.41 4.96 5.58
C LYS A 75 5.90 4.75 5.32
N GLU A 76 6.28 4.14 4.19
CA GLU A 76 7.67 3.94 3.76
C GLU A 76 8.30 5.25 3.33
N GLU A 77 7.64 6.04 2.49
CA GLU A 77 8.09 7.40 2.15
C GLU A 77 8.24 8.25 3.43
N PHE A 78 7.27 8.15 4.34
CA PHE A 78 7.31 8.87 5.61
C PHE A 78 8.47 8.42 6.52
N LEU A 79 8.73 7.12 6.59
CA LEU A 79 9.87 6.57 7.33
C LEU A 79 11.20 6.99 6.69
N GLU A 80 11.28 7.01 5.36
CA GLU A 80 12.44 7.53 4.65
C GLU A 80 12.67 9.01 4.98
N ASP A 81 11.61 9.83 5.01
CA ASP A 81 11.68 11.23 5.41
C ASP A 81 12.17 11.41 6.85
N ILE A 82 11.71 10.57 7.79
CA ILE A 82 12.22 10.53 9.17
C ILE A 82 13.71 10.18 9.19
N ILE A 83 14.13 9.13 8.47
CA ILE A 83 15.53 8.69 8.40
C ILE A 83 16.42 9.79 7.83
N LEU A 84 16.00 10.44 6.74
CA LEU A 84 16.76 11.52 6.11
C LEU A 84 16.88 12.74 7.03
N ALA A 85 15.81 13.08 7.76
CA ALA A 85 15.84 14.17 8.74
C ALA A 85 16.75 13.85 9.94
N ASP A 86 16.71 12.61 10.45
CA ASP A 86 17.58 12.12 11.52
C ASP A 86 19.06 12.18 11.13
N ILE A 87 19.41 11.68 9.94
CA ILE A 87 20.77 11.76 9.39
C ILE A 87 21.23 13.22 9.25
N ALA A 88 20.33 14.10 8.81
CA ALA A 88 20.61 15.53 8.67
C ALA A 88 20.64 16.30 10.00
N ASN A 89 20.27 15.66 11.13
CA ASN A 89 20.00 16.31 12.42
C ASN A 89 18.98 17.47 12.30
N ASP A 90 18.01 17.35 11.41
CA ASP A 90 16.96 18.33 11.17
C ASP A 90 15.78 18.10 12.13
N VAL A 91 15.95 18.62 13.35
CA VAL A 91 14.95 18.49 14.44
C VAL A 91 13.63 19.17 14.09
N ASP A 92 13.65 20.27 13.35
CA ASP A 92 12.43 20.97 12.93
C ASP A 92 11.63 20.11 11.96
N LYS A 93 12.29 19.47 10.98
CA LYS A 93 11.64 18.52 10.08
C LYS A 93 11.09 17.31 10.85
N LEU A 94 11.84 16.74 11.78
CA LEU A 94 11.35 15.63 12.62
C LEU A 94 10.13 16.02 13.45
N HIS A 95 10.09 17.25 14.00
CA HIS A 95 8.93 17.74 14.74
C HIS A 95 7.71 17.93 13.83
N ASN A 96 7.89 18.46 12.63
CA ASN A 96 6.82 18.60 11.65
C ASN A 96 6.26 17.23 11.22
N LEU A 97 7.13 16.25 10.96
CA LEU A 97 6.72 14.87 10.69
C LEU A 97 5.96 14.27 11.88
N TYR A 98 6.39 14.51 13.13
CA TYR A 98 5.62 14.08 14.30
C TYR A 98 4.19 14.65 14.28
N LEU A 99 4.02 15.95 14.04
CA LEU A 99 2.71 16.60 14.02
C LEU A 99 1.83 16.09 12.88
N GLU A 100 2.39 15.91 11.68
CA GLU A 100 1.69 15.35 10.53
C GLU A 100 1.18 13.94 10.82
N ALA A 101 2.03 13.06 11.36
CA ALA A 101 1.63 11.70 11.71
C ALA A 101 0.54 11.66 12.77
N MET A 102 0.53 12.60 13.73
CA MET A 102 -0.54 12.72 14.72
C MET A 102 -1.87 13.21 14.11
N GLU A 103 -1.83 14.09 13.11
CA GLU A 103 -3.03 14.55 12.38
C GLU A 103 -3.70 13.40 11.61
N TYR A 104 -2.91 12.50 11.02
CA TYR A 104 -3.40 11.31 10.32
C TYR A 104 -3.60 10.09 11.22
N ASP A 105 -3.69 10.27 12.55
CA ASP A 105 -3.87 9.20 13.56
C ASP A 105 -2.88 8.02 13.41
N SER A 106 -1.68 8.31 12.93
CA SER A 106 -0.61 7.34 12.68
C SER A 106 0.39 7.33 13.82
N LYS A 107 -0.09 6.97 15.03
CA LYS A 107 0.67 7.05 16.30
C LYS A 107 2.06 6.42 16.25
N MET A 108 2.22 5.24 15.63
CA MET A 108 3.52 4.57 15.55
C MET A 108 4.55 5.35 14.72
N LEU A 109 4.11 6.03 13.65
CA LEU A 109 4.98 6.91 12.86
C LEU A 109 5.31 8.18 13.64
N ALA A 110 4.33 8.73 14.37
CA ALA A 110 4.54 9.88 15.24
C ALA A 110 5.61 9.57 16.31
N TYR A 111 5.47 8.44 17.02
CA TYR A 111 6.44 8.02 18.03
C TYR A 111 7.82 7.71 17.43
N CYS A 112 7.86 7.16 16.21
CA CYS A 112 9.11 6.99 15.48
C CYS A 112 9.82 8.34 15.29
N ALA A 113 9.13 9.35 14.75
CA ALA A 113 9.68 10.69 14.54
C ALA A 113 10.11 11.36 15.86
N LYS A 114 9.22 11.36 16.88
CA LYS A 114 9.50 11.96 18.19
C LYS A 114 10.74 11.37 18.86
N SER A 115 10.87 10.03 18.81
CA SER A 115 12.00 9.32 19.42
C SER A 115 13.36 9.63 18.79
N ARG A 116 13.43 10.37 17.69
CA ARG A 116 14.69 10.86 17.09
C ARG A 116 15.20 12.15 17.72
N TYR A 117 14.36 12.92 18.41
CA TYR A 117 14.75 14.19 19.02
C TYR A 117 14.34 14.33 20.50
N GLU A 118 13.45 13.48 20.99
CA GLU A 118 12.96 13.50 22.38
C GLU A 118 12.70 12.09 22.91
N ILE A 119 12.90 11.88 24.20
CA ILE A 119 12.55 10.61 24.85
C ILE A 119 11.02 10.49 24.92
N LEU A 120 10.50 9.33 24.50
CA LEU A 120 9.07 9.04 24.63
C LEU A 120 8.66 9.00 26.11
N THR A 121 7.45 9.48 26.39
CA THR A 121 6.84 9.33 27.71
C THR A 121 6.55 7.86 28.01
N GLN A 122 6.36 7.51 29.29
CA GLN A 122 6.06 6.14 29.68
C GLN A 122 4.82 5.60 28.95
N MET A 123 3.77 6.42 28.83
CA MET A 123 2.55 6.05 28.11
C MET A 123 2.81 5.77 26.63
N GLU A 124 3.58 6.63 25.95
CA GLU A 124 3.93 6.42 24.52
C GLU A 124 4.82 5.18 24.34
N ALA A 125 5.71 4.91 25.30
CA ALA A 125 6.54 3.70 25.28
C ALA A 125 5.69 2.44 25.50
N ASP A 126 4.70 2.48 26.40
CA ASP A 126 3.77 1.39 26.66
C ASP A 126 2.92 1.11 25.40
N ASP A 127 2.43 2.13 24.71
CA ASP A 127 1.71 2.00 23.44
C ASP A 127 2.55 1.29 22.36
N VAL A 128 3.84 1.63 22.26
CA VAL A 128 4.78 0.96 21.33
C VAL A 128 5.00 -0.49 21.72
N VAL A 129 5.15 -0.79 23.01
CA VAL A 129 5.30 -2.16 23.51
C VAL A 129 4.04 -2.96 23.20
N GLU A 130 2.86 -2.43 23.47
CA GLU A 130 1.59 -3.08 23.12
C GLU A 130 1.54 -3.38 21.62
N TYR A 131 1.82 -2.40 20.76
CA TYR A 131 1.82 -2.62 19.30
C TYR A 131 2.80 -3.70 18.82
N LEU A 132 3.97 -3.83 19.46
CA LEU A 132 4.99 -4.81 19.06
C LEU A 132 4.72 -6.22 19.59
N TYR A 133 4.04 -6.34 20.74
CA TYR A 133 3.84 -7.62 21.43
C TYR A 133 2.39 -8.11 21.40
N ASP A 134 1.45 -7.31 20.93
CA ASP A 134 0.07 -7.76 20.72
C ASP A 134 0.03 -8.64 19.45
N VAL A 135 0.05 -9.96 19.68
CA VAL A 135 -0.19 -10.97 18.64
C VAL A 135 -1.71 -11.18 18.57
N GLY A 136 -2.38 -10.34 17.80
CA GLY A 136 -3.76 -10.57 17.35
C GLY A 136 -3.85 -11.68 16.32
#